data_AF-A0A7S3U4Y0-F1
#
_entry.id   AF-A0A7S3U4Y0-F1
#
_cell.length_a   1.000
_cell.length_b   1.000
_cell.length_c   1.000
_cell.angle_alpha   90.00
_cell.angle_beta   90.00
_cell.angle_gamma   90.00
#
_symmetry.space_group_name_H-M   'P 1'
#
loop_
_entity.id
_entity.type
_entity.pdbx_description
1 polymer ?
#
loop_
_entity_poly.entity_id
_entity_poly.type
_entity_poly.pdbx_seq_one_letter_code
_entity_poly.pdbx_strand_id
1 'polypeptide(L)'
;EGGKVPEPAVAADGVSVAPPAKRKRSGRWQEDGLEDEDLSSAIIRCKTKGIAQELAALAGMIAPSEEYRRAVKWCVSLLQTAVLAAWAATPRHGVPPPRVEACGAVTQGTELEGSDADVALLLAPQLAPQDREAW
;
A
#
# COMPACT_ATOMS: atom_id res chain seq x y z
N GLU A 1 -8.71 47.88 22.22
CA GLU A 1 -9.56 46.75 21.81
C GLU A 1 -8.65 45.58 21.46
N GLY A 2 -8.66 44.52 22.26
CA GLY A 2 -7.80 43.35 22.07
C GLY A 2 -8.67 42.10 22.19
N GLY A 3 -9.10 41.56 21.05
CA GLY A 3 -9.93 40.36 20.97
C GLY A 3 -9.11 39.12 21.29
N LYS A 4 -9.44 38.46 22.41
CA LYS A 4 -8.88 37.18 22.82
C LYS A 4 -9.64 36.07 22.07
N VAL A 5 -8.99 35.43 21.10
CA VAL A 5 -9.52 34.25 20.41
C VAL A 5 -9.51 33.07 21.39
N PRO A 6 -10.61 32.30 21.54
CA PRO A 6 -10.61 31.11 22.37
C PRO A 6 -9.92 29.93 21.65
N GLU A 7 -9.01 29.31 22.38
CA GLU A 7 -8.24 28.12 22.01
C GLU A 7 -9.16 26.87 22.00
N PRO A 8 -9.06 25.96 21.00
CA PRO A 8 -9.88 24.75 20.98
C PRO A 8 -9.40 23.75 22.04
N ALA A 9 -10.34 23.31 22.88
CA ALA A 9 -10.13 22.27 23.87
C ALA A 9 -9.83 20.93 23.17
N VAL A 10 -8.59 20.47 23.28
CA VAL A 10 -8.20 19.12 22.88
C VAL A 10 -8.75 18.15 23.91
N ALA A 11 -9.75 17.36 23.53
CA ALA A 11 -10.25 16.27 24.35
C ALA A 11 -9.14 15.21 24.46
N ALA A 12 -8.48 15.16 25.62
CA ALA A 12 -7.61 14.06 25.97
C ALA A 12 -8.50 12.83 26.24
N ASP A 13 -8.59 11.94 25.25
CA ASP A 13 -9.12 10.59 25.44
C ASP A 13 -8.12 9.82 26.31
N GLY A 14 -8.24 10.04 27.61
CA GLY A 14 -7.44 9.39 28.63
C GLY A 14 -7.85 7.93 28.73
N VAL A 15 -7.16 7.06 27.98
CA VAL A 15 -7.15 5.63 28.30
C VAL A 15 -6.49 5.49 29.67
N SER A 16 -7.31 5.44 30.71
CA SER A 16 -6.90 5.15 32.08
C SER A 16 -6.46 3.69 32.16
N VAL A 17 -5.20 3.43 31.84
CA VAL A 17 -4.56 2.13 32.08
C VAL A 17 -4.27 2.06 33.57
N ALA A 18 -5.18 1.46 34.33
CA ALA A 18 -4.93 1.15 35.73
C ALA A 18 -3.59 0.37 35.85
N PRO A 19 -2.69 0.73 36.79
CA PRO A 19 -1.44 0.03 36.96
C PRO A 19 -1.73 -1.44 37.32
N PRO A 20 -1.04 -2.42 36.71
CA PRO A 20 -1.27 -3.82 37.02
C PRO A 20 -1.00 -4.04 38.51
N ALA A 21 -2.01 -4.59 39.20
CA ALA A 21 -1.91 -4.91 40.62
C ALA A 21 -0.61 -5.68 40.88
N LYS A 22 0.18 -5.22 41.86
CA LYS A 22 1.47 -5.80 42.24
C LYS A 22 1.29 -7.25 42.68
N ARG A 23 1.31 -8.18 41.73
CA ARG A 23 1.41 -9.62 42.02
C ARG A 23 2.75 -9.85 42.70
N LYS A 24 2.74 -10.23 43.98
CA LYS A 24 3.91 -10.73 44.70
C LYS A 24 4.46 -11.93 43.91
N ARG A 25 5.50 -11.70 43.12
CA ARG A 25 6.29 -12.76 42.47
C ARG A 25 7.12 -13.45 43.56
N SER A 26 6.49 -14.26 44.42
CA SER A 26 7.22 -15.13 45.36
C SER A 26 7.48 -16.50 44.72
N GLY A 27 8.07 -16.51 43.53
CA GLY A 27 8.66 -17.70 42.95
C GLY A 27 10.17 -17.59 43.11
N ARG A 28 10.82 -18.58 43.73
CA ARG A 28 12.27 -18.77 43.57
C ARG A 28 12.56 -18.73 42.07
N TRP A 29 13.54 -17.93 41.67
CA TRP A 29 14.10 -18.04 40.33
C TRP A 29 14.58 -19.47 40.16
N GLN A 30 13.88 -20.22 39.31
CA GLN A 30 14.23 -21.57 38.93
C GLN A 30 14.99 -21.42 37.62
N GLU A 31 16.24 -21.87 37.58
CA GLU A 31 16.97 -21.98 36.31
C GLU A 31 16.14 -22.89 35.40
N ASP A 32 15.93 -22.47 34.15
CA ASP A 32 15.29 -23.36 33.20
C ASP A 32 16.22 -24.56 32.95
N GLY A 33 15.64 -25.74 32.78
CA GLY A 33 16.39 -26.96 32.52
C GLY A 33 16.62 -27.19 31.03
N LEU A 34 16.63 -26.12 30.21
CA LEU A 34 16.85 -26.26 28.78
C LEU A 34 18.33 -26.50 28.52
N GLU A 35 18.61 -27.45 27.63
CA GLU A 35 19.96 -27.58 27.08
C GLU A 35 20.24 -26.40 26.14
N ASP A 36 21.52 -26.05 25.98
CA ASP A 36 21.95 -24.87 25.20
C ASP A 36 21.41 -24.86 23.75
N GLU A 37 21.26 -26.04 23.14
CA GLU A 37 20.70 -26.20 21.79
C GLU A 37 19.19 -25.87 21.74
N ASP A 38 18.43 -26.32 22.74
CA ASP A 38 17.01 -26.03 22.87
C ASP A 38 16.78 -24.55 23.18
N LEU A 39 17.60 -23.98 24.07
CA LEU A 39 17.56 -22.55 24.38
C LEU A 39 17.86 -21.70 23.13
N SER A 40 18.90 -22.07 22.37
CA SER A 40 19.26 -21.40 21.11
C SER A 40 18.12 -21.46 20.10
N SER A 41 17.52 -22.64 19.93
CA SER A 41 16.37 -22.84 19.04
C SER A 41 15.16 -22.02 19.47
N ALA A 42 14.87 -21.95 20.77
CA ALA A 42 13.78 -21.15 21.32
C ALA A 42 14.01 -19.64 21.11
N ILE A 43 15.23 -19.16 21.32
CA ILE A 43 15.61 -17.76 21.09
C ILE A 43 15.45 -17.41 19.61
N ILE A 44 15.96 -18.25 18.70
CA ILE A 44 15.83 -18.03 17.25
C ILE A 44 14.36 -17.95 16.86
N ARG A 45 13.55 -18.90 17.30
CA ARG A 45 12.10 -18.92 17.01
C ARG A 45 11.40 -17.67 17.53
N CYS A 46 11.72 -17.23 18.74
CA CYS A 46 11.17 -16.02 19.32
C CYS A 46 11.53 -14.78 18.49
N LYS A 47 12.81 -14.64 18.09
CA LYS A 47 13.28 -13.54 17.25
C LYS A 47 12.62 -13.54 15.88
N THR A 48 12.54 -14.69 15.21
CA THR A 48 11.87 -14.81 13.89
C THR A 48 10.40 -14.44 13.99
N LYS A 49 9.71 -14.84 15.06
CA LYS A 49 8.32 -14.44 15.30
C LYS A 49 8.17 -12.93 15.50
N GLY A 50 9.08 -12.32 16.26
CA GLY A 50 9.12 -10.86 16.44
C GLY A 50 9.29 -10.13 15.10
N ILE A 51 10.27 -10.55 14.30
CA ILE A 51 10.52 -9.99 12.96
C ILE A 51 9.29 -10.13 12.06
N ALA A 52 8.64 -11.29 12.05
CA ALA A 52 7.44 -11.51 11.25
C ALA A 52 6.28 -10.57 11.64
N GLN A 53 6.13 -10.27 12.93
CA GLN A 53 5.12 -9.33 13.43
C GLN A 53 5.43 -7.89 13.00
N GLU A 54 6.69 -7.47 13.09
CA GLU A 54 7.13 -6.14 12.65
C GLU A 54 6.95 -5.96 11.15
N LEU A 55 7.29 -6.97 10.34
CA LEU A 55 7.06 -6.95 8.89
C LEU A 55 5.57 -6.87 8.54
N ALA A 56 4.71 -7.60 9.26
CA ALA A 56 3.27 -7.53 9.05
C ALA A 56 2.70 -6.15 9.42
N ALA A 57 3.18 -5.56 10.51
CA ALA A 57 2.79 -4.21 10.91
C ALA A 57 3.23 -3.16 9.87
N LEU A 58 4.48 -3.24 9.41
CA LEU A 58 5.00 -2.34 8.38
C LEU A 58 4.24 -2.49 7.07
N ALA A 59 3.98 -3.73 6.62
CA ALA A 59 3.20 -4.01 5.43
C ALA A 59 1.79 -3.38 5.51
N GLY A 60 1.14 -3.46 6.67
CA GLY A 60 -0.15 -2.81 6.89
C GLY A 60 -0.10 -1.29 6.85
N MET A 61 1.02 -0.67 7.26
CA MET A 61 1.21 0.79 7.22
C MET A 61 1.47 1.33 5.81
N ILE A 62 2.15 0.56 4.96
CA ILE A 62 2.52 0.98 3.60
C ILE A 62 1.56 0.44 2.53
N ALA A 63 0.63 -0.43 2.91
CA ALA A 63 -0.35 -0.98 2.00
C ALA A 63 -1.22 0.13 1.40
N PRO A 64 -1.56 0.01 0.12
CA PRO A 64 -2.41 0.99 -0.57
C PRO A 64 -3.82 0.98 0.04
N SER A 65 -4.33 2.17 0.28
CA SER A 65 -5.68 2.40 0.76
C SER A 65 -6.73 2.06 -0.30
N GLU A 66 -7.95 1.76 0.13
CA GLU A 66 -9.08 1.54 -0.79
C GLU A 66 -9.45 2.79 -1.58
N GLU A 67 -9.14 3.97 -1.05
CA GLU A 67 -9.30 5.24 -1.76
C GLU A 67 -8.26 5.37 -2.88
N TYR A 68 -6.98 5.15 -2.57
CA TYR A 68 -5.90 5.13 -3.57
C TYR A 68 -6.21 4.15 -4.71
N ARG A 69 -6.59 2.90 -4.38
CA ARG A 69 -6.95 1.88 -5.39
C ARG A 69 -8.10 2.32 -6.28
N ARG A 70 -9.12 2.99 -5.71
CA ARG A 70 -10.24 3.54 -6.48
C ARG A 70 -9.80 4.69 -7.37
N ALA A 71 -8.95 5.60 -6.86
CA ALA A 71 -8.42 6.72 -7.62
C ALA A 71 -7.61 6.23 -8.83
N VAL A 72 -6.71 5.25 -8.65
CA VAL A 72 -5.94 4.66 -9.76
C VAL A 72 -6.85 4.06 -10.82
N LYS A 73 -7.84 3.24 -10.43
CA LYS A 73 -8.82 2.65 -11.37
C LYS A 73 -9.59 3.72 -12.14
N TRP A 74 -9.99 4.78 -11.44
CA TRP A 74 -10.71 5.90 -12.05
C TRP A 74 -9.83 6.66 -13.06
N CYS A 75 -8.59 6.98 -12.69
CA CYS A 75 -7.63 7.63 -13.58
C CYS A 75 -7.36 6.81 -14.84
N VAL A 76 -7.17 5.48 -14.72
CA VAL A 76 -6.99 4.59 -15.87
C VAL A 76 -8.23 4.59 -16.78
N SER A 77 -9.43 4.61 -16.19
CA SER A 77 -10.69 4.67 -16.96
C SER A 77 -10.86 6.00 -17.70
N LEU A 78 -10.45 7.11 -17.09
CA LEU A 78 -10.41 8.42 -17.74
C LEU A 78 -9.42 8.44 -18.90
N LEU A 79 -8.21 7.89 -18.70
CA LEU A 79 -7.20 7.77 -19.76
C LEU A 79 -7.72 6.93 -20.94
N GLN A 80 -8.37 5.80 -20.67
CA GLN A 80 -9.03 4.99 -21.71
C GLN A 80 -10.03 5.83 -22.52
N THR A 81 -10.88 6.59 -21.84
CA THR A 81 -11.89 7.42 -22.50
C THR A 81 -11.26 8.52 -23.35
N ALA A 82 -10.23 9.19 -22.83
CA ALA A 82 -9.52 10.24 -23.55
C ALA A 82 -8.79 9.71 -24.80
N VAL A 83 -8.12 8.56 -24.68
CA VAL A 83 -7.45 7.89 -25.79
C VAL A 83 -8.44 7.45 -26.87
N LEU A 84 -9.59 6.90 -26.49
CA LEU A 84 -10.64 6.53 -27.44
C LEU A 84 -11.21 7.74 -28.17
N ALA A 85 -11.44 8.85 -27.46
CA ALA A 85 -11.92 10.10 -28.06
C ALA A 85 -10.90 10.67 -29.05
N ALA A 86 -9.61 10.71 -28.67
CA ALA A 86 -8.54 11.14 -29.55
C ALA A 86 -8.38 10.23 -30.77
N TRP A 87 -8.56 8.92 -30.59
CA TRP A 87 -8.53 7.95 -31.69
C TRP A 87 -9.66 8.18 -32.69
N ALA A 88 -10.87 8.42 -32.21
CA ALA A 88 -12.06 8.63 -33.03
C ALA A 88 -12.00 9.92 -33.88
N ALA A 89 -11.16 10.89 -33.50
CA ALA A 89 -10.99 12.15 -34.25
C ALA A 89 -10.30 11.96 -35.61
N THR A 90 -9.58 10.85 -35.82
CA THR A 90 -8.88 10.56 -37.09
C THR A 90 -9.38 9.26 -37.70
N PRO A 91 -9.89 9.27 -38.95
CA PRO A 91 -10.35 8.05 -39.58
C PRO A 91 -9.18 7.10 -39.85
N ARG A 92 -9.19 5.93 -39.21
CA ARG A 92 -8.24 4.84 -39.45
C ARG A 92 -9.02 3.59 -39.86
N HIS A 93 -9.16 3.39 -41.16
CA HIS A 93 -9.98 2.32 -41.71
C HIS A 93 -9.42 0.94 -41.35
N GLY A 94 -10.22 0.13 -40.66
CA GLY A 94 -9.89 -1.26 -40.34
C GLY A 94 -8.84 -1.45 -39.23
N VAL A 95 -8.37 -0.38 -38.59
CA VAL A 95 -7.42 -0.47 -37.47
C VAL A 95 -8.18 -0.33 -36.14
N PRO A 96 -8.09 -1.31 -35.22
CA PRO A 96 -8.77 -1.23 -33.94
C PRO A 96 -8.18 -0.11 -33.06
N PRO A 97 -8.98 0.46 -32.13
CA PRO A 97 -8.49 1.49 -31.23
C PRO A 97 -7.42 0.95 -30.28
N PRO A 98 -6.49 1.81 -29.83
CA PRO A 98 -5.49 1.44 -28.85
C PRO A 98 -6.13 1.13 -27.51
N ARG A 99 -5.50 0.23 -26.75
CA ARG A 99 -5.95 -0.19 -25.41
C ARG A 99 -5.03 0.42 -24.36
N VAL A 100 -5.62 0.94 -23.30
CA VAL A 100 -4.89 1.45 -22.14
C VAL A 100 -5.04 0.44 -21.02
N GLU A 101 -3.93 -0.11 -20.54
CA GLU A 101 -3.90 -1.11 -19.47
C GLU A 101 -3.00 -0.66 -18.34
N ALA A 102 -3.43 -0.83 -17.10
CA ALA A 102 -2.53 -0.71 -15.95
C ALA A 102 -1.47 -1.83 -16.04
N CYS A 103 -0.25 -1.52 -15.63
CA CYS A 103 0.84 -2.49 -15.55
C CYS A 103 1.69 -2.24 -14.30
N GLY A 104 2.81 -2.95 -14.17
CA GLY A 104 3.73 -2.76 -13.06
C GLY A 104 3.15 -3.17 -11.70
N ALA A 105 3.51 -2.43 -10.66
CA ALA A 105 3.23 -2.76 -9.26
C ALA A 105 1.73 -2.96 -9.00
N VAL A 106 0.88 -2.09 -9.58
CA VAL A 106 -0.59 -2.14 -9.45
C VAL A 106 -1.17 -3.47 -9.92
N THR A 107 -0.59 -4.09 -10.96
CA THR A 107 -1.07 -5.39 -11.46
C THR A 107 -0.50 -6.58 -10.72
N GLN A 108 0.61 -6.40 -10.01
CA GLN A 108 1.28 -7.43 -9.23
C GLN A 108 0.81 -7.47 -7.78
N GLY A 109 0.04 -6.47 -7.32
CA GLY A 109 -0.38 -6.36 -5.93
C GLY A 109 0.79 -5.99 -5.00
N THR A 110 1.81 -5.33 -5.54
CA THR A 110 3.03 -4.91 -4.84
C THR A 110 3.13 -3.40 -4.73
N GLU A 111 2.09 -2.67 -5.14
CA GLU A 111 2.02 -1.23 -5.02
C GLU A 111 1.97 -0.77 -3.56
N LEU A 112 2.49 0.42 -3.30
CA LEU A 112 2.54 1.04 -1.98
C LEU A 112 1.67 2.30 -1.99
N GLU A 113 1.24 2.75 -0.82
CA GLU A 113 0.51 4.01 -0.71
C GLU A 113 1.33 5.16 -1.31
N GLY A 114 0.75 5.88 -2.27
CA GLY A 114 1.39 7.01 -2.94
C GLY A 114 2.45 6.64 -3.98
N SER A 115 2.62 5.35 -4.32
CA SER A 115 3.48 4.97 -5.44
C SER A 115 2.90 5.43 -6.78
N ASP A 116 3.77 5.52 -7.78
CA ASP A 116 3.37 5.74 -9.16
C ASP A 116 2.49 4.58 -9.67
N ALA A 117 1.63 4.89 -10.64
CA ALA A 117 0.82 3.91 -11.34
C ALA A 117 1.29 3.84 -12.80
N ASP A 118 1.81 2.69 -13.19
CA ASP A 118 2.27 2.45 -14.55
C ASP A 118 1.11 2.07 -15.47
N VAL A 119 1.14 2.62 -16.69
CA VAL A 119 0.12 2.37 -17.70
C VAL A 119 0.79 2.11 -19.04
N ALA A 120 0.33 1.07 -19.74
CA ALA A 120 0.75 0.74 -21.09
C ALA A 120 -0.32 1.15 -22.11
N LEU A 121 0.13 1.80 -23.19
CA LEU A 121 -0.68 2.05 -24.37
C LEU A 121 -0.37 0.98 -25.44
N LEU A 122 -1.32 0.08 -25.66
CA LEU A 122 -1.19 -1.01 -26.61
C LEU A 122 -1.77 -0.57 -27.97
N LEU A 123 -0.88 -0.37 -28.94
CA LEU A 123 -1.24 -0.02 -30.30
C LEU A 123 -1.51 -1.29 -31.13
N ALA A 124 -2.41 -1.17 -32.11
CA ALA A 124 -2.68 -2.25 -33.04
C ALA A 124 -1.44 -2.57 -33.91
N PRO A 125 -1.13 -3.84 -34.19
CA PRO A 125 0.03 -4.20 -35.01
C PRO A 125 -0.11 -3.74 -36.46
N GLN A 126 -1.33 -3.49 -36.94
CA GLN A 126 -1.61 -2.96 -38.27
C GLN A 126 -1.41 -1.44 -38.39
N LEU A 127 -1.16 -0.74 -37.27
CA LEU A 127 -0.91 0.70 -37.29
C LEU A 127 0.41 0.99 -38.01
N ALA A 128 0.38 1.87 -39.00
CA ALA A 128 1.55 2.22 -39.80
C ALA A 128 2.63 2.88 -38.91
N PRO A 129 3.94 2.68 -39.20
CA PRO A 129 5.02 3.23 -38.36
C PRO A 129 4.93 4.75 -38.14
N GLN A 130 4.63 5.49 -39.21
CA GLN A 130 4.41 6.94 -39.15
C GLN A 130 3.27 7.35 -38.22
N ASP A 131 2.21 6.53 -38.14
CA ASP A 131 1.10 6.76 -37.22
C ASP A 131 1.42 6.31 -35.79
N ARG A 132 2.45 5.48 -35.57
CA ARG A 132 2.91 5.10 -34.22
C ARG A 132 3.77 6.19 -33.60
N GLU A 133 4.60 6.85 -34.40
CA GLU A 133 5.47 7.95 -33.94
C GLU A 133 4.69 9.23 -33.64
N ALA A 134 3.48 9.36 -34.21
CA ALA A 134 2.60 10.50 -33.98
C ALA A 134 1.78 10.42 -32.68
N TRP A 135 1.92 9.34 -31.91
CA TRP A 135 1.19 9.08 -30.66
C TRP A 135 2.10 9.13 -29.44
#